data_AF-A0A1I0F8F8-F1
#
_entry.id   AF-A0A1I0F8F8-F1
#
_cell.length_a   1.000
_cell.length_b   1.000
_cell.length_c   1.000
_cell.angle_alpha   90.00
_cell.angle_beta   90.00
_cell.angle_gamma   90.00
#
_symmetry.space_group_name_H-M   'P 1'
#
loop_
_entity.id
_entity.type
_entity.pdbx_description
1 polymer ?
#
loop_
_entity_poly.entity_id
_entity_poly.type
_entity_poly.pdbx_seq_one_letter_code
_entity_poly.pdbx_strand_id
1 'polypeptide(L)'
;MRALRIVLEQASANYRKEETMLNKMTYPLPPVSTVIGALHAACGYTEYHEMDISIQGKYGVMTREPYTDYCFLNSTMDDRGILVKMKNAALLSTAYDKVASAKKSMGNSFRNEITIQVHNRQLLGEYQALKEVSDQIKEFKSGKMAAVLAMVKTRKATLAKKKKRLVKGSEKYQRIEAREKEIKAREKKLKDGVKSYEQEHYTKPISQFRSLTTSLKFYEVLHEIKLVLHIRAEEQTLQDIYEHIYELKAIGRSEDFVNVKEVSFVELSQETDYFENPYAAYIALKHIREEKVYTKADDSRVITGTKYYLNKNYDTEKAKTGVREFCKVPVIYTSEHSIYETAEDLFVDELEGQKLIVNFL
;
A
#
# COMPACT_ATOMS: atom_id res chain seq x y z
N MET A 1 -17.88 -30.11 19.79
CA MET A 1 -17.55 -28.68 19.99
C MET A 1 -18.31 -27.92 18.93
N ARG A 2 -19.13 -26.95 19.32
CA ARG A 2 -19.92 -26.19 18.34
C ARG A 2 -19.07 -25.19 17.56
N ALA A 3 -19.26 -25.14 16.25
CA ALA A 3 -18.64 -24.18 15.34
C ALA A 3 -19.61 -23.80 14.22
N LEU A 4 -19.29 -22.72 13.50
CA LEU A 4 -20.03 -22.35 12.29
C LEU A 4 -19.24 -22.74 11.04
N ARG A 5 -19.82 -23.61 10.21
CA ARG A 5 -19.27 -23.98 8.90
C ARG A 5 -19.87 -23.11 7.81
N ILE A 6 -19.02 -22.58 6.94
CA ILE A 6 -19.41 -21.82 5.75
C ILE A 6 -18.74 -22.43 4.53
N VAL A 7 -19.53 -22.82 3.54
CA VAL A 7 -19.06 -23.24 2.22
C VAL A 7 -19.32 -22.10 1.24
N LEU A 8 -18.28 -21.65 0.55
CA LEU A 8 -18.39 -20.55 -0.40
C LEU A 8 -17.52 -20.74 -1.64
N GLU A 9 -17.88 -20.03 -2.70
CA GLU A 9 -17.17 -20.04 -3.97
C GLU A 9 -16.82 -18.62 -4.41
N GLN A 10 -15.69 -18.49 -5.12
CA GLN A 10 -15.33 -17.26 -5.83
C GLN A 10 -14.91 -17.65 -7.25
N ALA A 11 -15.43 -16.93 -8.25
CA ALA A 11 -15.03 -17.15 -9.64
C ALA A 11 -13.54 -16.85 -9.83
N SER A 12 -13.08 -15.76 -9.21
CA SER A 12 -11.67 -15.38 -9.15
C SER A 12 -11.34 -14.62 -7.86
N ALA A 13 -10.11 -14.73 -7.36
CA ALA A 13 -9.64 -13.89 -6.26
C ALA A 13 -8.11 -13.64 -6.27
N ASN A 14 -7.71 -12.51 -5.67
CA ASN A 14 -6.34 -12.26 -5.24
C ASN A 14 -6.29 -12.06 -3.72
N TYR A 15 -5.69 -13.02 -3.01
CA TYR A 15 -5.37 -12.94 -1.59
C TYR A 15 -3.96 -12.38 -1.43
N ARG A 16 -3.83 -11.06 -1.60
CA ARG A 16 -2.54 -10.38 -1.73
C ARG A 16 -1.53 -10.78 -0.64
N LYS A 17 -0.33 -11.19 -1.07
CA LYS A 17 0.86 -11.33 -0.22
C LYS A 17 1.47 -9.96 0.05
N GLU A 18 1.46 -9.52 1.31
CA GLU A 18 1.92 -8.19 1.69
C GLU A 18 3.41 -7.94 1.40
N GLU A 19 4.23 -8.99 1.47
CA GLU A 19 5.68 -8.92 1.22
C GLU A 19 6.05 -8.69 -0.26
N THR A 20 5.07 -8.79 -1.17
CA THR A 20 5.31 -8.71 -2.61
C THR A 20 5.07 -7.30 -3.15
N MET A 21 6.17 -6.62 -3.48
CA MET A 21 6.17 -5.21 -3.91
C MET A 21 6.15 -5.04 -5.43
N LEU A 22 6.84 -5.92 -6.18
CA LEU A 22 6.99 -5.76 -7.62
C LEU A 22 5.79 -6.31 -8.39
N ASN A 23 5.55 -7.61 -8.27
CA ASN A 23 4.35 -8.26 -8.78
C ASN A 23 3.39 -8.45 -7.60
N LYS A 24 2.10 -8.36 -7.88
CA LYS A 24 1.07 -8.54 -6.86
C LYS A 24 0.74 -10.03 -6.82
N MET A 25 1.40 -10.73 -5.91
CA MET A 25 1.27 -12.17 -5.74
C MET A 25 0.14 -12.51 -4.79
N THR A 26 -0.35 -13.74 -4.86
CA THR A 26 -1.46 -14.24 -4.04
C THR A 26 -1.04 -15.40 -3.14
N TYR A 27 -1.65 -15.48 -1.97
CA TYR A 27 -1.72 -16.72 -1.20
C TYR A 27 -2.63 -17.73 -1.92
N PRO A 28 -2.42 -19.05 -1.73
CA PRO A 28 -3.25 -20.09 -2.35
C PRO A 28 -4.65 -20.20 -1.74
N LEU A 29 -4.81 -19.75 -0.49
CA LEU A 29 -6.06 -19.61 0.25
C LEU A 29 -6.04 -18.24 0.97
N PRO A 30 -7.18 -17.65 1.36
CA PRO A 30 -7.17 -16.35 2.04
C PRO A 30 -6.44 -16.44 3.39
N PRO A 31 -5.59 -15.47 3.75
CA PRO A 31 -4.99 -15.44 5.08
C PRO A 31 -6.07 -15.17 6.15
N VAL A 32 -5.84 -15.62 7.38
CA VAL A 32 -6.81 -15.57 8.49
C VAL A 32 -7.39 -14.16 8.69
N SER A 33 -6.54 -13.15 8.77
CA SER A 33 -6.95 -11.74 8.87
C SER A 33 -7.88 -11.25 7.76
N THR A 34 -7.73 -11.76 6.54
CA THR A 34 -8.60 -11.38 5.41
C THR A 34 -10.00 -11.97 5.58
N VAL A 35 -10.10 -13.21 6.07
CA VAL A 35 -11.40 -13.83 6.37
C VAL A 35 -12.07 -13.14 7.55
N ILE A 36 -11.35 -12.92 8.66
CA ILE A 36 -11.88 -12.18 9.83
C ILE A 36 -12.38 -10.80 9.42
N GLY A 37 -11.57 -10.03 8.67
CA GLY A 37 -11.96 -8.70 8.22
C GLY A 37 -13.19 -8.70 7.31
N ALA A 38 -13.35 -9.73 6.48
CA ALA A 38 -14.52 -9.86 5.61
C ALA A 38 -15.79 -10.20 6.40
N LEU A 39 -15.69 -11.08 7.42
CA LEU A 39 -16.79 -11.40 8.33
C LEU A 39 -17.19 -10.19 9.19
N HIS A 40 -16.22 -9.47 9.75
CA HIS A 40 -16.48 -8.22 10.50
C HIS A 40 -17.20 -7.18 9.63
N ALA A 41 -16.80 -7.06 8.36
CA ALA A 41 -17.45 -6.15 7.42
C ALA A 41 -18.89 -6.58 7.10
N ALA A 42 -19.17 -7.89 7.00
CA ALA A 42 -20.50 -8.42 6.78
C ALA A 42 -21.42 -8.17 7.99
N CYS A 43 -20.92 -8.35 9.22
CA CYS A 43 -21.67 -8.08 10.45
C CYS A 43 -21.75 -6.59 10.81
N GLY A 44 -21.09 -5.70 10.06
CA GLY A 44 -21.07 -4.25 10.35
C GLY A 44 -20.35 -3.88 11.65
N TYR A 45 -19.41 -4.71 12.13
CA TYR A 45 -18.71 -4.47 13.39
C TYR A 45 -17.79 -3.24 13.33
N THR A 46 -17.82 -2.46 14.41
CA THR A 46 -16.92 -1.31 14.63
C THR A 46 -15.80 -1.62 15.62
N GLU A 47 -15.91 -2.74 16.34
CA GLU A 47 -14.93 -3.23 17.30
C GLU A 47 -14.44 -4.62 16.89
N TYR A 48 -13.30 -5.05 17.43
CA TYR A 48 -12.73 -6.35 17.08
C TYR A 48 -13.39 -7.46 17.88
N HIS A 49 -14.09 -8.36 17.19
CA HIS A 49 -14.64 -9.59 17.77
C HIS A 49 -13.65 -10.74 17.54
N GLU A 50 -13.20 -11.37 18.63
CA GLU A 50 -12.23 -12.47 18.57
C GLU A 50 -12.84 -13.73 17.96
N MET A 51 -12.09 -14.36 17.05
CA MET A 51 -12.47 -15.63 16.44
C MET A 51 -11.22 -16.37 15.93
N ASP A 52 -11.31 -17.69 15.93
CA ASP A 52 -10.36 -18.58 15.27
C ASP A 52 -11.00 -19.18 14.03
N ILE A 53 -10.21 -19.32 12.97
CA ILE A 53 -10.72 -19.78 11.68
C ILE A 53 -9.89 -20.96 11.19
N SER A 54 -10.57 -22.05 10.84
CA SER A 54 -9.99 -23.08 9.99
C SER A 54 -10.30 -22.75 8.53
N ILE A 55 -9.26 -22.81 7.68
CA ILE A 55 -9.35 -22.43 6.27
C ILE A 55 -8.84 -23.59 5.44
N GLN A 56 -9.74 -24.15 4.65
CA GLN A 56 -9.43 -25.18 3.67
C GLN A 56 -10.18 -24.93 2.36
N GLY A 57 -9.70 -25.49 1.28
CA GLY A 57 -10.33 -25.33 -0.02
C GLY A 57 -9.50 -25.82 -1.18
N LYS A 58 -9.90 -25.39 -2.37
CA LYS A 58 -9.21 -25.64 -3.64
C LYS A 58 -9.44 -24.48 -4.60
N TYR A 59 -8.54 -24.36 -5.57
CA TYR A 59 -8.70 -23.49 -6.73
C TYR A 59 -8.34 -24.29 -7.98
N GLY A 60 -8.94 -23.97 -9.12
CA GLY A 60 -8.67 -24.67 -10.38
C GLY A 60 -7.32 -24.30 -10.97
N VAL A 61 -7.08 -23.00 -11.17
CA VAL A 61 -5.85 -22.50 -11.80
C VAL A 61 -5.41 -21.15 -11.23
N MET A 62 -4.11 -20.89 -11.27
CA MET A 62 -3.54 -19.56 -11.03
C MET A 62 -3.04 -18.98 -12.36
N THR A 63 -3.53 -17.80 -12.71
CA THR A 63 -3.12 -17.05 -13.90
C THR A 63 -2.30 -15.82 -13.54
N ARG A 64 -1.54 -15.29 -14.51
CA ARG A 64 -0.77 -14.06 -14.35
C ARG A 64 -1.26 -13.02 -15.33
N GLU A 65 -1.99 -12.03 -14.84
CA GLU A 65 -2.54 -10.95 -15.64
C GLU A 65 -1.53 -9.81 -15.77
N PRO A 66 -1.10 -9.45 -16.99
CA PRO A 66 -0.20 -8.32 -17.20
C PRO A 66 -0.91 -6.99 -17.01
N TYR A 67 -0.27 -6.05 -16.33
CA TYR A 67 -0.73 -4.67 -16.26
C TYR A 67 0.43 -3.69 -16.43
N THR A 68 0.09 -2.46 -16.86
CA THR A 68 1.05 -1.36 -16.94
C THR A 68 1.08 -0.64 -15.61
N ASP A 69 2.23 -0.70 -14.93
CA ASP A 69 2.50 0.11 -13.76
C ASP A 69 3.00 1.49 -14.18
N TYR A 70 2.42 2.53 -13.58
CA TYR A 70 2.71 3.93 -13.89
C TYR A 70 3.47 4.56 -12.73
N CYS A 71 4.76 4.86 -12.95
CA CYS A 71 5.63 5.44 -11.95
C CYS A 71 5.92 6.92 -12.28
N PHE A 72 5.35 7.81 -11.49
CA PHE A 72 5.66 9.24 -11.56
C PHE A 72 6.93 9.54 -10.76
N LEU A 73 7.92 10.15 -11.41
CA LEU A 73 9.15 10.57 -10.75
C LEU A 73 8.91 11.80 -9.88
N ASN A 74 9.62 11.88 -8.75
CA ASN A 74 9.56 13.01 -7.81
C ASN A 74 9.98 14.34 -8.43
N SER A 75 10.80 14.30 -9.48
CA SER A 75 11.24 15.45 -10.25
C SER A 75 10.93 15.28 -11.73
N THR A 76 10.60 16.40 -12.38
CA THR A 76 10.46 16.46 -13.84
C THR A 76 11.85 16.40 -14.48
N MET A 77 12.18 15.25 -15.04
CA MET A 77 13.41 14.94 -15.76
C MET A 77 13.28 15.41 -17.21
N ASP A 78 14.36 15.98 -17.74
CA ASP A 78 14.38 16.50 -19.12
C ASP A 78 14.73 15.43 -20.17
N ASP A 79 15.32 14.31 -19.75
CA ASP A 79 16.08 13.41 -20.63
C ASP A 79 15.51 11.99 -20.75
N ARG A 80 14.51 11.62 -19.94
CA ARG A 80 14.06 10.22 -19.79
C ARG A 80 12.57 10.07 -19.55
N GLY A 81 12.04 8.91 -19.94
CA GLY A 81 10.65 8.54 -19.76
C GLY A 81 9.71 9.32 -20.67
N ILE A 82 8.52 9.63 -20.15
CA ILE A 82 7.46 10.35 -20.83
C ILE A 82 7.20 11.64 -20.06
N LEU A 83 7.36 12.78 -20.71
CA LEU A 83 6.89 14.05 -20.19
C LEU A 83 5.37 14.12 -20.33
N VAL A 84 4.69 14.34 -19.22
CA VAL A 84 3.23 14.43 -19.17
C VAL A 84 2.81 15.71 -18.45
N LYS A 85 1.65 16.24 -18.81
CA LYS A 85 0.97 17.33 -18.07
C LYS A 85 -0.22 16.75 -17.32
N MET A 86 -0.18 16.79 -16.01
CA MET A 86 -1.25 16.32 -15.12
C MET A 86 -2.45 17.27 -15.21
N LYS A 87 -3.67 16.71 -15.25
CA LYS A 87 -4.89 17.52 -15.13
C LYS A 87 -5.00 18.19 -13.75
N ASN A 88 -4.49 17.51 -12.72
CA ASN A 88 -4.37 18.04 -11.37
C ASN A 88 -2.99 17.71 -10.81
N ALA A 89 -2.18 18.74 -10.49
CA ALA A 89 -0.82 18.57 -9.99
C ALA A 89 -0.73 17.87 -8.62
N ALA A 90 -1.82 17.88 -7.84
CA ALA A 90 -1.88 17.26 -6.52
C ALA A 90 -2.23 15.77 -6.56
N LEU A 91 -2.76 15.26 -7.68
CA LEU A 91 -3.23 13.87 -7.81
C LEU A 91 -2.39 13.12 -8.82
N LEU A 92 -1.72 12.05 -8.37
CA LEU A 92 -1.04 11.10 -9.25
C LEU A 92 -2.10 10.13 -9.80
N SER A 93 -2.48 10.33 -11.06
CA SER A 93 -3.50 9.50 -11.72
C SER A 93 -3.14 9.30 -13.19
N THR A 94 -3.83 8.39 -13.86
CA THR A 94 -3.72 8.19 -15.31
C THR A 94 -4.33 9.33 -16.13
N ALA A 95 -4.99 10.30 -15.48
CA ALA A 95 -5.54 11.49 -16.13
C ALA A 95 -4.43 12.53 -16.39
N TYR A 96 -3.71 12.36 -17.49
CA TYR A 96 -2.69 13.27 -17.97
C TYR A 96 -2.70 13.36 -19.50
N ASP A 97 -2.16 14.47 -20.02
CA ASP A 97 -1.87 14.61 -21.45
C ASP A 97 -0.41 14.24 -21.71
N LYS A 98 -0.16 13.34 -22.66
CA LYS A 98 1.21 13.04 -23.11
C LYS A 98 1.78 14.24 -23.88
N VAL A 99 2.93 14.73 -23.45
CA VAL A 99 3.61 15.89 -24.06
C VAL A 99 4.67 15.41 -25.04
N ALA A 100 5.63 14.63 -24.54
CA ALA A 100 6.72 14.07 -25.33
C ALA A 100 7.28 12.79 -24.68
N SER A 101 7.93 11.93 -25.45
CA SER A 101 8.64 10.75 -24.94
C SER A 101 10.08 10.69 -25.44
N ALA A 102 11.00 10.29 -24.57
CA ALA A 102 12.38 10.05 -24.95
C ALA A 102 12.49 8.83 -25.88
N LYS A 103 13.30 8.91 -26.95
CA LYS A 103 13.50 7.78 -27.88
C LYS A 103 14.68 6.89 -27.49
N LYS A 104 15.68 7.43 -26.78
CA LYS A 104 16.86 6.69 -26.30
C LYS A 104 16.88 6.62 -24.78
N SER A 105 17.74 5.76 -24.23
CA SER A 105 17.99 5.68 -22.79
C SER A 105 18.77 6.88 -22.25
N MET A 106 19.59 7.53 -23.07
CA MET A 106 20.42 8.69 -22.70
C MET A 106 20.55 9.67 -23.86
N GLY A 107 20.93 10.91 -23.55
CA GLY A 107 21.20 11.96 -24.53
C GLY A 107 19.96 12.56 -25.19
N ASN A 108 18.79 12.45 -24.53
CA ASN A 108 17.58 13.14 -24.95
C ASN A 108 17.43 14.48 -24.22
N SER A 109 16.63 15.38 -24.78
CA SER A 109 16.22 16.60 -24.09
C SER A 109 14.83 17.03 -24.56
N PHE A 110 13.87 17.12 -23.63
CA PHE A 110 12.55 17.69 -23.91
C PHE A 110 12.68 19.19 -24.17
N ARG A 111 13.50 19.89 -23.38
CA ARG A 111 13.75 21.32 -23.54
C ARG A 111 14.32 21.67 -24.93
N ASN A 112 15.35 20.95 -25.36
CA ASN A 112 16.05 21.23 -26.61
C ASN A 112 15.57 20.38 -27.80
N GLU A 113 14.54 19.57 -27.60
CA GLU A 113 13.97 18.65 -28.58
C GLU A 113 14.95 17.61 -29.17
N ILE A 114 15.93 17.19 -28.37
CA ILE A 114 16.94 16.25 -28.81
C ILE A 114 16.42 14.83 -28.64
N THR A 115 16.29 14.08 -29.73
CA THR A 115 15.96 12.65 -29.73
C THR A 115 14.65 12.30 -28.97
N ILE A 116 13.64 13.16 -29.11
CA ILE A 116 12.32 12.94 -28.52
C ILE A 116 11.26 12.63 -29.60
N GLN A 117 10.13 12.08 -29.18
CA GLN A 117 8.89 12.05 -29.93
C GLN A 117 7.92 13.04 -29.29
N VAL A 118 7.50 14.04 -30.04
CA VAL A 118 6.54 15.05 -29.58
C VAL A 118 5.12 14.54 -29.84
N HIS A 119 4.31 14.46 -28.79
CA HIS A 119 2.90 14.06 -28.86
C HIS A 119 1.97 15.27 -28.83
N ASN A 120 2.35 16.35 -28.12
CA ASN A 120 1.61 17.60 -28.09
C ASN A 120 2.57 18.80 -28.13
N ARG A 121 2.58 19.51 -29.27
CA ARG A 121 3.48 20.65 -29.51
C ARG A 121 3.18 21.85 -28.61
N GLN A 122 1.90 22.16 -28.39
CA GLN A 122 1.50 23.30 -27.56
C GLN A 122 1.97 23.14 -26.12
N LEU A 123 1.75 21.96 -25.54
CA LEU A 123 2.18 21.66 -24.17
C LEU A 123 3.70 21.58 -24.03
N LEU A 124 4.41 21.13 -25.07
CA LEU A 124 5.87 21.14 -25.08
C LEU A 124 6.42 22.57 -25.08
N GLY A 125 5.83 23.47 -25.87
CA GLY A 125 6.17 24.89 -25.88
C GLY A 125 5.93 25.55 -24.52
N GLU A 126 4.82 25.24 -23.86
CA GLU A 126 4.55 25.70 -22.49
C GLU A 126 5.64 25.22 -21.51
N TYR A 127 6.01 23.93 -21.56
CA TYR A 127 7.09 23.39 -20.74
C TYR A 127 8.42 24.10 -21.00
N GLN A 128 8.78 24.33 -22.26
CA GLN A 128 10.01 25.03 -22.65
C GLN A 128 10.03 26.46 -22.13
N ALA A 129 8.93 27.21 -22.30
CA ALA A 129 8.81 28.58 -21.80
C ALA A 129 8.95 28.63 -20.27
N LEU A 130 8.40 27.67 -19.53
CA LEU A 130 8.59 27.58 -18.08
C LEU A 130 10.07 27.35 -17.71
N LYS A 131 10.83 26.58 -18.49
CA LYS A 131 12.28 26.42 -18.27
C LYS A 131 13.04 27.71 -18.51
N GLU A 132 12.67 28.50 -19.50
CA GLU A 132 13.25 29.83 -19.75
C GLU A 132 12.97 30.79 -18.58
N VAL A 133 11.73 30.82 -18.08
CA VAL A 133 11.38 31.61 -16.88
C VAL A 133 12.23 31.21 -15.68
N SER A 134 12.48 29.91 -15.50
CA SER A 134 13.35 29.41 -14.42
C SER A 134 14.78 29.98 -14.51
N ASP A 135 15.34 30.00 -15.72
CA ASP A 135 16.69 30.52 -15.95
C ASP A 135 16.76 32.03 -15.71
N GLN A 136 15.76 32.79 -16.16
CA GLN A 136 15.67 34.23 -15.89
C GLN A 136 15.59 34.54 -14.40
N ILE A 137 14.78 33.78 -13.64
CA ILE A 137 14.69 33.90 -12.17
C ILE A 137 16.05 33.61 -11.53
N LYS A 138 16.74 32.55 -11.99
CA LYS A 138 18.05 32.16 -11.48
C LYS A 138 19.10 33.25 -11.72
N GLU A 139 19.14 33.81 -12.93
CA GLU A 139 20.03 34.92 -13.29
C GLU A 139 19.74 36.18 -12.47
N PHE A 140 18.48 36.53 -12.26
CA PHE A 140 18.11 37.66 -11.40
C PHE A 140 18.57 37.47 -9.95
N LYS A 141 18.39 36.24 -9.42
CA LYS A 141 18.79 35.88 -8.05
C LYS A 141 20.32 35.95 -7.87
N SER A 142 21.09 35.41 -8.80
CA SER A 142 22.56 35.37 -8.72
C SER A 142 23.21 36.71 -9.05
N GLY A 143 22.61 37.52 -9.92
CA GLY A 143 23.10 38.84 -10.29
C GLY A 143 22.56 39.95 -9.40
N LYS A 144 21.49 40.60 -9.86
CA LYS A 144 20.94 41.84 -9.26
C LYS A 144 20.57 41.67 -7.79
N MET A 145 19.87 40.58 -7.44
CA MET A 145 19.43 40.35 -6.07
C MET A 145 20.61 40.09 -5.13
N ALA A 146 21.58 39.26 -5.52
CA ALA A 146 22.77 38.99 -4.71
C ALA A 146 23.57 40.28 -4.43
N ALA A 147 23.76 41.13 -5.44
CA ALA A 147 24.43 42.43 -5.29
C ALA A 147 23.71 43.34 -4.29
N VAL A 148 22.38 43.45 -4.39
CA VAL A 148 21.56 44.23 -3.46
C VAL A 148 21.63 43.67 -2.04
N LEU A 149 21.54 42.35 -1.88
CA LEU A 149 21.64 41.70 -0.57
C LEU A 149 23.02 41.89 0.08
N ALA A 150 24.10 41.88 -0.71
CA ALA A 150 25.44 42.19 -0.23
C ALA A 150 25.54 43.63 0.30
N MET A 151 25.01 44.61 -0.45
CA MET A 151 24.94 46.01 0.00
C MET A 151 24.12 46.17 1.28
N VAL A 152 22.97 45.49 1.37
CA VAL A 152 22.12 45.48 2.57
C VAL A 152 22.88 44.88 3.77
N LYS A 153 23.61 43.78 3.58
CA LYS A 153 24.43 43.13 4.62
C LYS A 153 25.50 44.09 5.15
N THR A 154 26.25 44.76 4.28
CA THR A 154 27.25 45.76 4.66
C THR A 154 26.63 46.92 5.43
N ARG A 155 25.49 47.45 4.93
CA ARG A 155 24.82 48.59 5.56
C ARG A 155 24.27 48.24 6.95
N LYS A 156 23.73 47.03 7.14
CA LYS A 156 23.33 46.52 8.46
C LYS A 156 24.51 46.45 9.43
N ALA A 157 25.67 45.94 8.98
CA ALA A 157 26.88 45.87 9.81
C ALA A 157 27.37 47.28 10.23
N THR A 158 27.36 48.25 9.31
CA THR A 158 27.73 49.63 9.61
C THR A 158 26.78 50.29 10.61
N LEU A 159 25.46 50.09 10.45
CA LEU A 159 24.46 50.62 11.38
C LEU A 159 24.60 49.99 12.77
N ALA A 160 24.83 48.68 12.86
CA ALA A 160 25.08 48.00 14.13
C ALA A 160 26.34 48.56 14.84
N LYS A 161 27.43 48.81 14.11
CA LYS A 161 28.65 49.45 14.66
C LYS A 161 28.36 50.88 15.16
N LYS A 162 27.61 51.69 14.41
CA LYS A 162 27.22 53.05 14.82
C LYS A 162 26.31 53.04 16.05
N LYS A 163 25.37 52.09 16.12
CA LYS A 163 24.45 51.91 17.24
C LYS A 163 25.18 51.60 18.56
N LYS A 164 26.25 50.79 18.52
CA LYS A 164 27.09 50.48 19.68
C LYS A 164 27.84 51.69 20.28
N ARG A 165 28.03 52.76 19.51
CA ARG A 165 28.76 53.97 19.92
C ARG A 165 27.84 55.08 20.46
N LEU A 166 26.52 54.86 20.51
CA LEU A 166 25.53 55.85 20.91
C LEU A 166 24.89 55.50 22.24
N VAL A 167 24.56 56.53 23.02
CA VAL A 167 23.79 56.39 24.27
C VAL A 167 22.39 55.88 23.95
N LYS A 168 21.98 54.82 24.66
CA LYS A 168 20.66 54.17 24.52
C LYS A 168 19.56 55.21 24.82
N GLY A 169 18.59 55.32 23.92
CA GLY A 169 17.48 56.27 24.05
C GLY A 169 17.73 57.68 23.51
N SER A 170 18.95 58.01 23.07
CA SER A 170 19.20 59.28 22.39
C SER A 170 18.43 59.38 21.05
N GLU A 171 18.11 60.59 20.61
CA GLU A 171 17.40 60.82 19.35
C GLU A 171 18.14 60.18 18.15
N LYS A 172 19.48 60.25 18.13
CA LYS A 172 20.34 59.60 17.13
C LYS A 172 20.26 58.08 17.20
N TYR A 173 20.14 57.49 18.40
CA TYR A 173 19.95 56.05 18.59
C TYR A 173 18.62 55.58 18.01
N GLN A 174 17.53 56.28 18.31
CA GLN A 174 16.18 55.95 17.82
C GLN A 174 16.11 56.04 16.28
N ARG A 175 16.75 57.06 15.67
CA ARG A 175 16.85 57.17 14.20
C ARG A 175 17.58 55.99 13.56
N ILE A 176 18.68 55.51 14.17
CA ILE A 176 19.39 54.32 13.68
C ILE A 176 18.54 53.06 13.82
N GLU A 177 17.85 52.90 14.95
CA GLU A 177 16.98 51.75 15.17
C GLU A 177 15.81 51.70 14.17
N ALA A 178 15.16 52.84 13.90
CA ALA A 178 14.14 52.96 12.88
C ALA A 178 14.67 52.56 11.50
N ARG A 179 15.88 53.01 11.15
CA ARG A 179 16.52 52.67 9.87
C ARG A 179 16.91 51.19 9.76
N GLU A 180 17.33 50.55 10.85
CA GLU A 180 17.57 49.10 10.89
C GLU A 180 16.27 48.31 10.65
N LYS A 181 15.17 48.71 11.29
CA LYS A 181 13.84 48.11 11.09
C LYS A 181 13.40 48.26 9.64
N GLU A 182 13.55 49.45 9.06
CA GLU A 182 13.21 49.72 7.67
C GLU A 182 14.03 48.86 6.69
N ILE A 183 15.35 48.74 6.88
CA ILE A 183 16.21 47.91 6.03
C ILE A 183 15.85 46.42 6.15
N LYS A 184 15.55 45.93 7.36
CA LYS A 184 15.06 44.56 7.56
C LYS A 184 13.73 44.32 6.84
N ALA A 185 12.79 45.26 6.94
CA ALA A 185 11.50 45.17 6.27
C ALA A 185 11.64 45.16 4.74
N ARG A 186 12.50 46.04 4.18
CA ARG A 186 12.79 46.09 2.73
C ARG A 186 13.45 44.81 2.23
N GLU A 187 14.42 44.25 2.97
CA GLU A 187 15.04 42.97 2.62
C GLU A 187 14.02 41.83 2.60
N LYS A 188 13.17 41.75 3.64
CA LYS A 188 12.10 40.74 3.71
C LYS A 188 11.15 40.90 2.52
N LYS A 189 10.66 42.10 2.25
CA LYS A 189 9.77 42.40 1.11
C LYS A 189 10.38 41.99 -0.24
N LEU A 190 11.67 42.23 -0.45
CA LEU A 190 12.37 41.80 -1.66
C LEU A 190 12.42 40.27 -1.80
N LYS A 191 12.80 39.56 -0.72
CA LYS A 191 12.87 38.09 -0.73
C LYS A 191 11.50 37.47 -0.95
N ASP A 192 10.49 37.99 -0.25
CA ASP A 192 9.10 37.51 -0.36
C ASP A 192 8.55 37.77 -1.76
N GLY A 193 8.82 38.94 -2.35
CA GLY A 193 8.39 39.26 -3.71
C GLY A 193 8.97 38.33 -4.77
N VAL A 194 10.28 38.03 -4.71
CA VAL A 194 10.92 37.07 -5.63
C VAL A 194 10.36 35.66 -5.43
N LYS A 195 10.14 35.26 -4.17
CA LYS A 195 9.57 33.94 -3.85
C LYS A 195 8.14 33.80 -4.37
N SER A 196 7.29 34.82 -4.19
CA SER A 196 5.92 34.82 -4.70
C SER A 196 5.89 34.78 -6.23
N TYR A 197 6.75 35.58 -6.89
CA TYR A 197 6.87 35.56 -8.35
C TYR A 197 7.28 34.18 -8.88
N GLU A 198 8.33 33.58 -8.30
CA GLU A 198 8.76 32.22 -8.66
C GLU A 198 7.65 31.19 -8.42
N GLN A 199 6.92 31.33 -7.32
CA GLN A 199 5.82 30.42 -7.00
C GLN A 199 4.71 30.48 -8.05
N GLU A 200 4.31 31.68 -8.48
CA GLU A 200 3.18 31.89 -9.39
C GLU A 200 3.55 31.61 -10.85
N HIS A 201 4.73 32.03 -11.29
CA HIS A 201 5.13 31.97 -12.69
C HIS A 201 5.96 30.75 -13.05
N TYR A 202 6.52 30.03 -12.08
CA TYR A 202 7.30 28.81 -12.35
C TYR A 202 6.84 27.62 -11.53
N THR A 203 6.93 27.68 -10.20
CA THR A 203 6.73 26.49 -9.33
C THR A 203 5.32 25.89 -9.48
N LYS A 204 4.26 26.71 -9.45
CA LYS A 204 2.89 26.23 -9.64
C LYS A 204 2.69 25.67 -11.07
N PRO A 205 2.98 26.39 -12.17
CA PRO A 205 2.83 25.85 -13.52
C PRO A 205 3.65 24.59 -13.79
N ILE A 206 4.95 24.59 -13.45
CA ILE A 206 5.83 23.44 -13.72
C ILE A 206 5.43 22.22 -12.87
N SER A 207 4.78 22.43 -11.73
CA SER A 207 4.28 21.33 -10.89
C SER A 207 3.20 20.48 -11.59
N GLN A 208 2.57 20.96 -12.65
CA GLN A 208 1.68 20.15 -13.48
C GLN A 208 2.44 19.20 -14.40
N PHE A 209 3.68 19.50 -14.75
CA PHE A 209 4.51 18.65 -15.59
C PHE A 209 5.24 17.61 -14.73
N ARG A 210 5.19 16.35 -15.16
CA ARG A 210 5.86 15.22 -14.48
C ARG A 210 6.54 14.32 -15.50
N SER A 211 7.55 13.59 -15.03
CA SER A 211 8.14 12.50 -15.79
C SER A 211 7.51 11.19 -15.34
N LEU A 212 6.98 10.47 -16.31
CA LEU A 212 6.34 9.18 -16.13
C LEU A 212 7.23 8.09 -16.74
N THR A 213 7.49 7.03 -15.98
CA THR A 213 8.00 5.77 -16.49
C THR A 213 6.93 4.70 -16.35
N THR A 214 6.91 3.76 -17.28
CA THR A 214 5.98 2.63 -17.25
C THR A 214 6.76 1.34 -17.17
N SER A 215 6.23 0.37 -16.44
CA SER A 215 6.81 -0.98 -16.40
C SER A 215 5.72 -2.04 -16.53
N LEU A 216 6.07 -3.18 -17.14
CA LEU A 216 5.19 -4.34 -17.20
C LEU A 216 5.26 -5.07 -15.85
N LYS A 217 4.10 -5.22 -15.21
CA LYS A 217 3.93 -5.95 -13.95
C LYS A 217 2.85 -7.01 -14.10
N PHE A 218 2.75 -7.89 -13.11
CA PHE A 218 1.77 -8.98 -13.11
C PHE A 218 0.97 -9.02 -11.82
N TYR A 219 -0.31 -9.36 -11.95
CA TYR A 219 -1.19 -9.82 -10.89
C TYR A 219 -1.33 -11.34 -10.96
N GLU A 220 -1.18 -12.03 -9.85
CA GLU A 220 -1.61 -13.44 -9.75
C GLU A 220 -3.09 -13.50 -9.40
N VAL A 221 -3.88 -14.22 -10.18
CA VAL A 221 -5.32 -14.38 -9.94
C VAL A 221 -5.64 -15.86 -9.90
N LEU A 222 -6.21 -16.30 -8.78
CA LEU A 222 -6.77 -17.64 -8.62
C LEU A 222 -8.15 -17.68 -9.27
N HIS A 223 -8.51 -18.81 -9.88
CA HIS A 223 -9.82 -19.04 -10.49
C HIS A 223 -10.46 -20.31 -9.95
N GLU A 224 -11.80 -20.38 -10.04
CA GLU A 224 -12.60 -21.56 -9.64
C GLU A 224 -12.34 -21.97 -8.18
N ILE A 225 -12.48 -20.99 -7.28
CA ILE A 225 -12.15 -21.16 -5.87
C ILE A 225 -13.35 -21.74 -5.14
N LYS A 226 -13.14 -22.81 -4.38
CA LYS A 226 -14.06 -23.33 -3.37
C LYS A 226 -13.36 -23.27 -2.02
N LEU A 227 -14.00 -22.64 -1.03
CA LEU A 227 -13.53 -22.59 0.35
C LEU A 227 -14.54 -23.27 1.27
N VAL A 228 -14.00 -23.95 2.28
CA VAL A 228 -14.73 -24.40 3.46
C VAL A 228 -14.06 -23.74 4.66
N LEU A 229 -14.84 -22.92 5.36
CA LEU A 229 -14.41 -22.18 6.53
C LEU A 229 -15.12 -22.75 7.75
N HIS A 230 -14.38 -22.94 8.84
CA HIS A 230 -14.96 -23.21 10.15
C HIS A 230 -14.57 -22.08 11.09
N ILE A 231 -15.55 -21.55 11.81
CA ILE A 231 -15.37 -20.42 12.71
C ILE A 231 -15.66 -20.88 14.13
N ARG A 232 -14.71 -20.60 15.02
CA ARG A 232 -14.83 -20.71 16.48
C ARG A 232 -14.80 -19.31 17.07
N ALA A 233 -15.85 -18.94 17.77
CA ALA A 233 -16.00 -17.64 18.44
C ALA A 233 -17.00 -17.75 19.59
N GLU A 234 -17.24 -16.65 20.30
CA GLU A 234 -18.37 -16.53 21.23
C GLU A 234 -19.70 -16.77 20.51
N GLU A 235 -20.68 -17.39 21.21
CA GLU A 235 -21.99 -17.74 20.64
C GLU A 235 -22.69 -16.55 19.97
N GLN A 236 -22.64 -15.36 20.59
CA GLN A 236 -23.21 -14.15 20.01
C GLN A 236 -22.54 -13.80 18.66
N THR A 237 -21.21 -13.91 18.60
CA THR A 237 -20.46 -13.63 17.36
C THR A 237 -20.79 -14.66 16.28
N LEU A 238 -20.94 -15.94 16.63
CA LEU A 238 -21.35 -16.97 15.67
C LEU A 238 -22.78 -16.73 15.14
N GLN A 239 -23.69 -16.30 16.00
CA GLN A 239 -25.07 -15.98 15.63
C GLN A 239 -25.12 -14.76 14.70
N ASP A 240 -24.40 -13.69 15.04
CA ASP A 240 -24.31 -12.50 14.19
C ASP A 240 -23.77 -12.86 12.79
N ILE A 241 -22.71 -13.69 12.72
CA ILE A 241 -22.15 -14.15 11.45
C ILE A 241 -23.18 -14.97 10.68
N TYR A 242 -23.89 -15.90 11.34
CA TYR A 242 -24.93 -16.71 10.71
C TYR A 242 -26.03 -15.85 10.07
N GLU A 243 -26.47 -14.80 10.76
CA GLU A 243 -27.53 -13.90 10.30
C GLU A 243 -27.09 -13.02 9.13
N HIS A 244 -25.83 -12.57 9.11
CA HIS A 244 -25.32 -11.62 8.11
C HIS A 244 -24.44 -12.25 7.04
N ILE A 245 -24.24 -13.57 7.02
CA ILE A 245 -23.29 -14.20 6.09
C ILE A 245 -23.63 -13.96 4.62
N TYR A 246 -24.91 -13.84 4.28
CA TYR A 246 -25.34 -13.55 2.90
C TYR A 246 -25.11 -12.08 2.49
N GLU A 247 -24.69 -11.22 3.43
CA GLU A 247 -24.23 -9.86 3.15
C GLU A 247 -22.73 -9.79 2.83
N LEU A 248 -22.01 -10.92 2.96
CA LEU A 248 -20.59 -11.04 2.62
C LEU A 248 -20.35 -10.78 1.13
N LYS A 249 -19.75 -9.63 0.81
CA LYS A 249 -19.55 -9.20 -0.57
C LYS A 249 -18.34 -9.85 -1.24
N ALA A 250 -17.21 -9.87 -0.55
CA ALA A 250 -15.94 -10.30 -1.11
C ALA A 250 -14.97 -10.76 -0.01
N ILE A 251 -14.09 -11.70 -0.36
CA ILE A 251 -12.90 -12.05 0.42
C ILE A 251 -11.69 -11.74 -0.47
N GLY A 252 -10.78 -10.89 0.01
CA GLY A 252 -9.68 -10.36 -0.78
C GLY A 252 -9.99 -8.95 -1.31
N ARG A 253 -10.02 -8.76 -2.63
CA ARG A 253 -10.30 -7.45 -3.23
C ARG A 253 -11.81 -7.19 -3.29
N SER A 254 -12.21 -5.92 -3.25
CA SER A 254 -13.62 -5.52 -3.29
C SER A 254 -14.37 -5.98 -4.55
N GLU A 255 -13.66 -6.22 -5.64
CA GLU A 255 -14.21 -6.70 -6.91
C GLU A 255 -14.32 -8.24 -7.01
N ASP A 256 -13.70 -8.99 -6.08
CA ASP A 256 -13.66 -10.46 -6.10
C ASP A 256 -14.86 -11.04 -5.33
N PHE A 257 -16.03 -11.05 -5.96
CA PHE A 257 -17.30 -11.42 -5.30
C PHE A 257 -17.33 -12.86 -4.77
N VAL A 258 -18.01 -13.03 -3.63
CA VAL A 258 -18.24 -14.32 -2.96
C VAL A 258 -19.67 -14.82 -3.23
N ASN A 259 -19.80 -16.13 -3.43
CA ASN A 259 -21.07 -16.85 -3.48
C ASN A 259 -21.14 -17.85 -2.33
N VAL A 260 -21.90 -17.53 -1.28
CA VAL A 260 -22.13 -18.43 -0.14
C VAL A 260 -23.07 -19.55 -0.55
N LYS A 261 -22.63 -20.80 -0.43
CA LYS A 261 -23.39 -21.99 -0.79
C LYS A 261 -24.14 -22.59 0.38
N GLU A 262 -23.47 -22.66 1.53
CA GLU A 262 -24.00 -23.27 2.73
C GLU A 262 -23.47 -22.52 3.94
N VAL A 263 -24.33 -22.37 4.95
CA VAL A 263 -23.95 -21.97 6.31
C VAL A 263 -24.67 -22.90 7.30
N SER A 264 -23.92 -23.53 8.18
CA SER A 264 -24.44 -24.54 9.10
C SER A 264 -23.74 -24.48 10.44
N PHE A 265 -24.49 -24.53 11.55
CA PHE A 265 -23.93 -24.85 12.85
C PHE A 265 -23.60 -26.34 12.90
N VAL A 266 -22.38 -26.68 13.29
CA VAL A 266 -21.86 -28.05 13.29
C VAL A 266 -21.29 -28.40 14.66
N GLU A 267 -21.40 -29.68 15.02
CA GLU A 267 -20.74 -30.24 16.20
C GLU A 267 -19.49 -30.99 15.77
N LEU A 268 -18.34 -30.40 16.07
CA LEU A 268 -17.03 -30.97 15.77
C LEU A 268 -16.70 -32.10 16.75
N SER A 269 -16.23 -33.23 16.22
CA SER A 269 -15.82 -34.39 17.01
C SER A 269 -14.31 -34.38 17.27
N GLN A 270 -13.92 -35.06 18.35
CA GLN A 270 -12.54 -35.46 18.61
C GLN A 270 -12.45 -36.96 18.35
N GLU A 271 -11.70 -37.34 17.32
CA GLU A 271 -11.54 -38.71 16.86
C GLU A 271 -10.06 -39.05 16.70
N THR A 272 -9.72 -40.32 16.87
CA THR A 272 -8.35 -40.84 16.69
C THR A 272 -8.20 -41.69 15.43
N ASP A 273 -9.12 -41.52 14.48
CA ASP A 273 -9.13 -42.30 13.25
C ASP A 273 -8.29 -41.62 12.17
N TYR A 274 -7.40 -42.41 11.57
CA TYR A 274 -6.61 -41.96 10.43
C TYR A 274 -7.50 -41.74 9.21
N PHE A 275 -7.48 -40.51 8.67
CA PHE A 275 -8.06 -40.22 7.36
C PHE A 275 -7.32 -39.06 6.68
N GLU A 276 -7.43 -39.01 5.36
CA GLU A 276 -6.85 -37.96 4.52
C GLU A 276 -7.87 -36.85 4.25
N ASN A 277 -7.44 -35.59 4.37
CA ASN A 277 -8.29 -34.43 4.11
C ASN A 277 -8.48 -34.21 2.60
N PRO A 278 -9.72 -34.00 2.12
CA PRO A 278 -9.98 -33.83 0.69
C PRO A 278 -9.56 -32.46 0.13
N TYR A 279 -9.33 -31.46 0.99
CA TYR A 279 -8.99 -30.10 0.58
C TYR A 279 -7.57 -29.73 0.99
N ALA A 280 -6.98 -28.78 0.25
CA ALA A 280 -5.78 -28.13 0.73
C ALA A 280 -6.12 -27.21 1.90
N ALA A 281 -5.22 -27.09 2.87
CA ALA A 281 -5.48 -26.32 4.08
C ALA A 281 -4.23 -25.61 4.59
N TYR A 282 -4.45 -24.62 5.46
CA TYR A 282 -3.41 -24.10 6.34
C TYR A 282 -3.38 -24.89 7.64
N ILE A 283 -2.31 -25.65 7.85
CA ILE A 283 -2.11 -26.46 9.05
C ILE A 283 -1.15 -25.75 9.98
N ALA A 284 -1.52 -25.56 11.24
CA ALA A 284 -0.66 -24.93 12.23
C ALA A 284 0.64 -25.75 12.37
N LEU A 285 1.78 -25.09 12.32
CA LEU A 285 3.09 -25.75 12.36
C LEU A 285 3.27 -26.60 13.64
N LYS A 286 2.59 -26.24 14.73
CA LYS A 286 2.59 -26.99 16.00
C LYS A 286 2.05 -28.42 15.83
N HIS A 287 0.93 -28.60 15.13
CA HIS A 287 0.30 -29.92 14.98
C HIS A 287 1.11 -30.89 14.12
N ILE A 288 1.89 -30.37 13.18
CA ILE A 288 2.80 -31.20 12.38
C ILE A 288 4.02 -31.62 13.22
N ARG A 289 4.56 -30.70 14.03
CA ARG A 289 5.71 -31.00 14.91
C ARG A 289 5.37 -31.92 16.07
N GLU A 290 4.13 -31.86 16.52
CA GLU A 290 3.56 -32.75 17.54
C GLU A 290 3.06 -34.08 16.94
N GLU A 291 3.28 -34.32 15.64
CA GLU A 291 2.92 -35.56 14.95
C GLU A 291 1.41 -35.89 14.99
N LYS A 292 0.57 -34.87 15.18
CA LYS A 292 -0.91 -34.97 15.15
C LYS A 292 -1.46 -34.94 13.73
N VAL A 293 -0.80 -34.17 12.86
CA VAL A 293 -1.12 -34.06 11.44
C VAL A 293 0.14 -34.37 10.63
N TYR A 294 0.04 -35.33 9.72
CA TYR A 294 1.11 -35.69 8.81
C TYR A 294 0.85 -35.09 7.43
N THR A 295 1.89 -34.50 6.85
CA THR A 295 1.92 -34.15 5.43
C THR A 295 2.54 -35.29 4.64
N LYS A 296 2.28 -35.43 3.33
CA LYS A 296 2.92 -36.45 2.48
C LYS A 296 4.45 -36.25 2.41
N ALA A 297 5.14 -36.84 3.37
CA ALA A 297 6.60 -36.94 3.48
C ALA A 297 7.11 -38.06 2.57
N ASP A 298 8.27 -37.86 1.94
CA ASP A 298 9.04 -38.94 1.30
C ASP A 298 10.23 -39.31 2.18
N ASP A 299 10.98 -40.36 1.82
CA ASP A 299 12.17 -40.82 2.57
C ASP A 299 13.23 -39.72 2.78
N SER A 300 13.14 -38.59 2.06
CA SER A 300 14.06 -37.46 2.15
C SER A 300 13.53 -36.26 2.96
N ARG A 301 12.22 -36.18 3.26
CA ARG A 301 11.57 -35.00 3.86
C ARG A 301 10.55 -35.35 4.90
N VAL A 302 10.74 -34.82 6.12
CA VAL A 302 9.80 -35.00 7.25
C VAL A 302 8.50 -34.19 7.08
N ILE A 303 8.54 -33.06 6.38
CA ILE A 303 7.38 -32.18 6.16
C ILE A 303 7.35 -31.71 4.71
N THR A 304 6.20 -31.84 4.05
CA THR A 304 5.95 -31.37 2.69
C THR A 304 4.89 -30.28 2.69
N GLY A 305 5.17 -29.16 2.01
CA GLY A 305 4.26 -28.04 1.89
C GLY A 305 5.00 -26.71 1.83
N THR A 306 4.23 -25.61 1.80
CA THR A 306 4.79 -24.25 1.81
C THR A 306 4.57 -23.60 3.16
N LYS A 307 5.67 -23.17 3.81
CA LYS A 307 5.60 -22.47 5.09
C LYS A 307 5.17 -21.02 4.90
N TYR A 308 4.16 -20.59 5.65
CA TYR A 308 3.71 -19.20 5.71
C TYR A 308 3.65 -18.70 7.16
N TYR A 309 3.72 -17.37 7.31
CA TYR A 309 3.47 -16.66 8.56
C TYR A 309 2.25 -15.76 8.33
N LEU A 310 1.06 -16.32 8.53
CA LEU A 310 -0.19 -15.63 8.19
C LEU A 310 -0.53 -14.59 9.24
N ASN A 311 -0.89 -13.39 8.81
CA ASN A 311 -1.44 -12.38 9.71
C ASN A 311 -2.82 -12.83 10.20
N LYS A 312 -3.03 -12.87 11.52
CA LYS A 312 -4.32 -13.22 12.15
C LYS A 312 -5.07 -11.96 12.61
N ASN A 313 -4.52 -11.28 13.60
CA ASN A 313 -5.04 -10.02 14.12
C ASN A 313 -3.89 -9.04 14.37
N TYR A 314 -4.21 -7.80 14.75
CA TYR A 314 -3.22 -6.78 15.03
C TYR A 314 -3.52 -6.08 16.35
N ASP A 315 -2.48 -5.50 16.95
CA ASP A 315 -2.59 -4.69 18.17
C ASP A 315 -3.49 -3.47 17.91
N THR A 316 -4.67 -3.46 18.55
CA THR A 316 -5.69 -2.41 18.39
C THR A 316 -5.27 -1.08 18.99
N GLU A 317 -4.43 -1.07 20.03
CA GLU A 317 -3.91 0.16 20.65
C GLU A 317 -2.85 0.81 19.76
N LYS A 318 -1.94 0.02 19.18
CA LYS A 318 -0.99 0.53 18.18
C LYS A 318 -1.70 0.99 16.92
N ALA A 319 -2.76 0.31 16.50
CA ALA A 319 -3.54 0.70 15.34
C ALA A 319 -4.13 2.13 15.46
N LYS A 320 -4.51 2.56 16.68
CA LYS A 320 -4.95 3.95 16.94
C LYS A 320 -3.87 4.99 16.64
N THR A 321 -2.59 4.60 16.71
CA THR A 321 -1.45 5.46 16.35
C THR A 321 -1.09 5.42 14.86
N GLY A 322 -1.87 4.69 14.05
CA GLY A 322 -1.64 4.51 12.61
C GLY A 322 -0.72 3.35 12.24
N VAL A 323 -0.27 2.55 13.22
CA VAL A 323 0.63 1.41 13.01
C VAL A 323 -0.10 0.10 13.29
N ARG A 324 -0.21 -0.77 12.29
CA ARG A 324 -0.74 -2.12 12.46
C ARG A 324 0.41 -3.10 12.63
N GLU A 325 0.57 -3.61 13.85
CA GLU A 325 1.50 -4.70 14.14
C GLU A 325 0.73 -6.00 14.24
N PHE A 326 0.96 -6.92 13.30
CA PHE A 326 0.21 -8.17 13.19
C PHE A 326 0.81 -9.30 14.03
N CYS A 327 -0.05 -10.01 14.75
CA CYS A 327 0.24 -11.33 15.28
C CYS A 327 0.23 -12.34 14.12
N LYS A 328 1.36 -13.03 13.93
CA LYS A 328 1.54 -13.99 12.83
C LYS A 328 1.45 -15.42 13.33
N VAL A 329 0.70 -16.25 12.61
CA VAL A 329 0.55 -17.68 12.89
C VAL A 329 1.41 -18.47 11.90
N PRO A 330 2.40 -19.27 12.36
CA PRO A 330 3.21 -20.11 11.50
C PRO A 330 2.40 -21.34 11.05
N VAL A 331 2.24 -21.49 9.74
CA VAL A 331 1.46 -22.58 9.13
C VAL A 331 2.23 -23.24 7.99
N ILE A 332 1.82 -24.46 7.66
CA ILE A 332 2.17 -25.15 6.41
C ILE A 332 0.91 -25.23 5.55
N TYR A 333 0.99 -24.68 4.34
CA TYR A 333 0.01 -24.95 3.29
C TYR A 333 0.35 -26.27 2.60
N THR A 334 -0.60 -27.20 2.57
CA THR A 334 -0.46 -28.52 1.95
C THR A 334 -1.81 -29.01 1.39
N SER A 335 -1.77 -29.70 0.25
CA SER A 335 -2.92 -30.37 -0.36
C SER A 335 -3.14 -31.81 0.11
N GLU A 336 -2.08 -32.48 0.56
CA GLU A 336 -2.12 -33.89 0.96
C GLU A 336 -1.68 -33.99 2.42
N HIS A 337 -2.65 -34.18 3.30
CA HIS A 337 -2.43 -34.29 4.74
C HIS A 337 -3.49 -35.15 5.41
N SER A 338 -3.07 -35.82 6.48
CA SER A 338 -3.90 -36.74 7.25
C SER A 338 -3.78 -36.44 8.74
N ILE A 339 -4.88 -36.62 9.46
CA ILE A 339 -4.88 -36.54 10.93
C ILE A 339 -4.63 -37.93 11.51
N TYR A 340 -3.91 -37.97 12.64
CA TYR A 340 -3.71 -39.17 13.44
C TYR A 340 -4.36 -39.02 14.82
N GLU A 341 -4.23 -37.84 15.41
CA GLU A 341 -4.79 -37.54 16.73
C GLU A 341 -5.32 -36.10 16.79
N THR A 342 -6.52 -35.93 17.34
CA THR A 342 -7.10 -34.60 17.59
C THR A 342 -6.44 -33.87 18.76
N ALA A 343 -6.70 -32.56 18.88
CA ALA A 343 -6.19 -31.73 19.96
C ALA A 343 -7.16 -30.58 20.29
N GLU A 344 -6.75 -29.68 21.19
CA GLU A 344 -7.55 -28.52 21.61
C GLU A 344 -8.02 -27.62 20.45
N ASP A 345 -7.20 -27.48 19.41
CA ASP A 345 -7.50 -26.66 18.21
C ASP A 345 -7.66 -27.50 16.93
N LEU A 346 -7.74 -28.82 17.07
CA LEU A 346 -7.73 -29.76 15.96
C LEU A 346 -8.86 -30.77 16.12
N PHE A 347 -9.87 -30.66 15.27
CA PHE A 347 -11.10 -31.43 15.33
C PHE A 347 -11.44 -32.05 13.98
N VAL A 348 -12.51 -32.82 13.95
CA VAL A 348 -13.08 -33.44 12.76
C VAL A 348 -14.50 -32.92 12.53
N ASP A 349 -14.83 -32.68 11.27
CA ASP A 349 -16.18 -32.41 10.79
C ASP A 349 -16.52 -33.37 9.64
N GLU A 350 -17.80 -33.53 9.33
CA GLU A 350 -18.27 -34.31 8.19
C GLU A 350 -19.14 -33.44 7.27
N LEU A 351 -18.76 -33.41 5.99
CA LEU A 351 -19.47 -32.68 4.95
C LEU A 351 -19.73 -33.62 3.77
N GLU A 352 -21.01 -33.87 3.47
CA GLU A 352 -21.42 -34.73 2.34
C GLU A 352 -20.77 -36.13 2.36
N GLY A 353 -20.56 -36.71 3.54
CA GLY A 353 -19.91 -38.01 3.71
C GLY A 353 -18.38 -37.99 3.64
N GLN A 354 -17.76 -36.81 3.54
CA GLN A 354 -16.31 -36.64 3.59
C GLN A 354 -15.89 -36.06 4.95
N LYS A 355 -14.92 -36.71 5.60
CA LYS A 355 -14.30 -36.19 6.81
C LYS A 355 -13.38 -35.02 6.47
N LEU A 356 -13.45 -33.97 7.28
CA LEU A 356 -12.66 -32.75 7.17
C LEU A 356 -11.82 -32.55 8.43
N ILE A 357 -10.55 -32.18 8.25
CA ILE A 357 -9.67 -31.77 9.34
C ILE A 357 -9.94 -30.30 9.63
N VAL A 358 -10.43 -30.00 10.83
CA VAL A 358 -10.72 -28.65 11.29
C VAL A 358 -9.61 -28.20 12.23
N ASN A 359 -8.65 -27.46 11.68
CA ASN A 359 -7.52 -26.86 12.40
C ASN A 359 -7.74 -25.36 12.62
N PHE A 360 -8.03 -24.93 13.85
CA PHE A 360 -8.22 -23.53 14.19
C PHE A 360 -6.88 -22.79 14.33
N LEU A 361 -6.75 -21.65 13.64
CA LEU A 361 -5.52 -20.83 13.57
C LEU A 361 -5.62 -19.56 14.39
#